data_AF-A0A3C1S1B7-F1
#
_entry.id   AF-A0A3C1S1B7-F1
#
_cell.length_a   1.000
_cell.length_b   1.000
_cell.length_c   1.000
_cell.angle_alpha   90.00
_cell.angle_beta   90.00
_cell.angle_gamma   90.00
#
_symmetry.space_group_name_H-M   'P 1'
#
loop_
_entity.id
_entity.type
_entity.pdbx_description
1 polymer ?
#
loop_
_entity_poly.entity_id
_entity_poly.type
_entity_poly.pdbx_seq_one_letter_code
_entity_poly.pdbx_strand_id
1 'polypeptide(L)'
;KNISEFGIILFPRYHDEHIKKFRIVYLVSVHTFMSADTVHASVEKAMRRSPAIYDFSQWVKICEKAGNFFNVAPLGFDDFYEFSDLSSQRRRKSKPFTNLNDICVVEFQKGSRKMYFATSYDRELEPFDFLTSRVDIVDPPRKTTSRGLKPEKNGIVTKLLHLMPVEHRSFWKELPVSKKAKDLLQEDDFETAGFDE
;
A
#
# COMPACT_ATOMS: atom_id res chain seq x y z
N LYS A 1 15.47 -14.33 -7.30
CA LYS A 1 15.51 -13.07 -8.08
C LYS A 1 14.07 -12.69 -8.35
N ASN A 2 13.58 -11.82 -7.47
CA ASN A 2 12.20 -11.69 -7.04
C ASN A 2 11.47 -10.67 -7.91
N ILE A 3 10.39 -11.11 -8.55
CA ILE A 3 9.31 -10.24 -9.07
C ILE A 3 8.02 -10.63 -8.29
N SER A 4 8.18 -10.99 -7.01
CA SER A 4 7.18 -11.75 -6.25
C SER A 4 6.40 -10.93 -5.23
N GLU A 5 6.52 -9.61 -5.20
CA GLU A 5 5.86 -8.82 -4.16
C GLU A 5 5.17 -7.62 -4.82
N PHE A 6 3.89 -7.42 -4.49
CA PHE A 6 2.94 -6.45 -5.06
C PHE A 6 2.09 -6.93 -6.25
N GLY A 7 1.38 -8.04 -6.04
CA GLY A 7 0.03 -8.18 -6.60
C GLY A 7 -0.96 -7.45 -5.68
N ILE A 8 -1.28 -6.19 -5.95
CA ILE A 8 -2.38 -5.52 -5.25
C ILE A 8 -3.69 -6.10 -5.79
N ILE A 9 -4.19 -7.14 -5.12
CA ILE A 9 -5.56 -7.62 -5.34
C ILE A 9 -6.47 -6.76 -4.47
N LEU A 10 -6.97 -5.67 -5.04
CA LEU A 10 -8.06 -4.92 -4.43
C LEU A 10 -9.31 -5.78 -4.51
N PHE A 11 -9.76 -6.32 -3.38
CA PHE A 11 -11.16 -6.67 -3.20
C PHE A 11 -11.88 -5.38 -2.78
N PRO A 12 -12.63 -4.72 -3.68
CA PRO A 12 -13.48 -3.63 -3.25
C PRO A 12 -14.55 -4.21 -2.33
N ARG A 13 -14.38 -4.03 -1.01
CA ARG A 13 -15.47 -4.14 -0.05
C ARG A 13 -16.35 -2.91 -0.22
N TYR A 14 -17.20 -2.94 -1.23
CA TYR A 14 -18.28 -1.97 -1.38
C TYR A 14 -19.59 -2.65 -1.01
N HIS A 15 -20.19 -2.19 0.10
CA HIS A 15 -21.58 -2.48 0.45
C HIS A 15 -22.59 -1.74 -0.46
N ASP A 16 -22.10 -1.04 -1.48
CA ASP A 16 -22.94 -0.43 -2.49
C ASP A 16 -23.43 -1.52 -3.46
N GLU A 17 -24.73 -1.80 -3.39
CA GLU A 17 -25.38 -2.77 -4.27
C GLU A 17 -25.26 -2.41 -5.76
N HIS A 18 -24.98 -1.14 -6.07
CA HIS A 18 -24.93 -0.61 -7.43
C HIS A 18 -23.58 -0.82 -8.13
N ILE A 19 -22.48 -1.11 -7.40
CA ILE A 19 -21.18 -1.36 -8.03
C ILE A 19 -21.13 -2.79 -8.57
N LYS A 20 -21.21 -2.91 -9.90
CA LYS A 20 -21.20 -4.20 -10.62
C LYS A 20 -19.82 -4.63 -11.10
N LYS A 21 -18.91 -3.67 -11.31
CA LYS A 21 -17.57 -3.92 -11.83
C LYS A 21 -16.58 -2.91 -11.29
N PHE A 22 -15.33 -3.34 -11.13
CA PHE A 22 -14.19 -2.53 -10.76
C PHE A 22 -13.11 -2.70 -11.82
N ARG A 23 -12.59 -1.60 -12.35
CA ARG A 23 -11.61 -1.61 -13.44
C ARG A 23 -10.37 -0.81 -13.04
N ILE A 24 -9.22 -1.45 -13.09
CA ILE A 24 -7.90 -0.83 -12.95
C ILE A 24 -7.35 -0.66 -14.35
N VAL A 25 -7.00 0.58 -14.71
CA VAL A 25 -6.35 0.91 -15.97
C VAL A 25 -4.94 1.34 -15.63
N TYR A 26 -3.96 0.50 -15.94
CA TYR A 26 -2.55 0.79 -15.75
C TYR A 26 -2.11 1.77 -16.83
N LEU A 27 -1.56 2.91 -16.42
CA LEU A 27 -1.11 3.94 -17.35
C LEU A 27 0.24 3.57 -17.96
N VAL A 28 0.43 3.90 -19.23
CA VAL A 28 1.73 3.78 -19.93
C VAL A 28 2.56 5.03 -19.66
N SER A 29 3.87 4.88 -19.54
CA SER A 29 4.84 5.94 -19.20
C SER A 29 4.96 7.00 -20.30
N VAL A 30 3.96 7.86 -20.47
CA VAL A 30 4.09 9.11 -21.22
C VAL A 30 3.34 10.21 -20.48
N HIS A 31 4.10 11.03 -19.75
CA HIS A 31 3.74 12.40 -19.31
C HIS A 31 2.31 12.63 -18.82
N THR A 32 1.73 11.70 -18.06
CA THR A 32 0.43 11.95 -17.45
C THR A 32 0.68 12.68 -16.14
N PHE A 33 0.51 14.00 -16.13
CA PHE A 33 0.54 14.81 -14.91
C PHE A 33 -0.53 14.27 -13.95
N MET A 34 -0.12 13.59 -12.89
CA MET A 34 -1.04 12.97 -11.95
C MET A 34 -1.45 13.98 -10.89
N SER A 35 -2.70 13.91 -10.43
CA SER A 35 -3.14 14.65 -9.25
C SER A 35 -2.25 14.35 -8.03
N ALA A 36 -1.72 13.12 -7.95
CA ALA A 36 -0.73 12.71 -6.96
C ALA A 36 0.55 13.56 -7.01
N ASP A 37 1.05 13.93 -8.19
CA ASP A 37 2.26 14.75 -8.33
C ASP A 37 2.07 16.13 -7.71
N THR A 38 0.87 16.70 -7.88
CA THR A 38 0.50 17.99 -7.28
C THR A 38 0.46 17.89 -5.75
N VAL A 39 -0.08 16.79 -5.21
CA VAL A 39 -0.08 16.51 -3.76
C VAL A 39 1.34 16.35 -3.24
N HIS A 40 2.18 15.55 -3.92
CA HIS A 40 3.58 15.33 -3.54
C HIS A 40 4.36 16.65 -3.47
N ALA A 41 4.30 17.46 -4.54
CA ALA A 41 4.98 18.75 -4.59
C ALA A 41 4.51 19.72 -3.50
N SER A 42 3.21 19.70 -3.20
CA SER A 42 2.60 20.51 -2.14
C SER A 42 3.09 20.09 -0.75
N VAL A 43 3.08 18.79 -0.43
CA VAL A 43 3.56 18.25 0.84
C VAL A 43 5.06 18.48 1.01
N GLU A 44 5.85 18.27 -0.03
CA GLU A 44 7.29 18.51 -0.01
C GLU A 44 7.61 19.98 0.30
N LYS A 45 6.92 20.91 -0.36
CA LYS A 45 7.07 22.35 -0.10
C LYS A 45 6.69 22.72 1.34
N ALA A 46 5.65 22.09 1.89
CA ALA A 46 5.25 22.29 3.29
C ALA A 46 6.29 21.73 4.27
N MET A 47 6.85 20.55 3.97
CA MET A 47 7.88 19.90 4.77
C MET A 47 9.16 20.74 4.83
N ARG A 48 9.65 21.25 3.69
CA ARG A 48 10.85 22.12 3.62
C ARG A 48 10.73 23.40 4.45
N ARG A 49 9.50 23.86 4.70
CA ARG A 49 9.20 25.09 5.47
C ARG A 49 8.87 24.82 6.94
N SER A 50 8.72 23.55 7.31
CA SER A 50 8.32 23.14 8.64
C SER A 50 9.55 22.81 9.50
N PRO A 51 9.46 22.95 10.84
CA PRO A 51 10.51 22.46 11.73
C PRO A 51 10.64 20.94 11.64
N ALA A 52 11.70 20.39 12.27
CA ALA A 52 11.94 18.96 12.32
C ALA A 52 10.71 18.17 12.78
N ILE A 53 10.45 17.05 12.11
CA ILE A 53 9.34 16.14 12.42
C ILE A 53 9.81 15.15 13.49
N TYR A 54 9.20 15.19 14.66
CA TYR A 54 9.54 14.33 15.80
C TYR A 54 8.57 13.17 15.97
N ASP A 55 7.30 13.33 15.60
CA ASP A 55 6.29 12.26 15.67
C ASP A 55 5.31 12.27 14.49
N PHE A 56 4.45 11.25 14.44
CA PHE A 56 3.47 11.09 13.36
C PHE A 56 2.39 12.18 13.37
N SER A 57 2.05 12.75 14.54
CA SER A 57 1.03 13.80 14.62
C SER A 57 1.48 15.09 13.94
N GLN A 58 2.77 15.41 14.03
CA GLN A 58 3.36 16.54 13.33
C GLN A 58 3.37 16.32 11.82
N TRP A 59 3.65 15.09 11.38
CA TRP A 59 3.58 14.74 9.96
C TRP A 59 2.17 14.98 9.39
N VAL A 60 1.13 14.49 10.07
CA VAL A 60 -0.27 14.72 9.66
C VAL A 60 -0.58 16.20 9.54
N LYS A 61 -0.18 17.02 10.54
CA LYS A 61 -0.38 18.48 10.50
C LYS A 61 0.34 19.16 9.34
N ILE A 62 1.51 18.66 8.93
CA ILE A 62 2.23 19.19 7.77
C ILE A 62 1.46 18.88 6.50
N CYS A 63 0.98 17.64 6.35
CA CYS A 63 0.15 17.24 5.22
C CYS A 63 -1.14 18.06 5.15
N GLU A 64 -1.81 18.32 6.28
CA GLU A 64 -3.04 19.13 6.32
C GLU A 64 -2.80 20.58 5.91
N LYS A 65 -1.62 21.13 6.25
CA LYS A 65 -1.23 22.50 5.88
C LYS A 65 -0.72 22.62 4.45
N ALA A 66 -0.43 21.52 3.78
CA ALA A 66 0.20 21.54 2.48
C ALA A 66 -0.72 22.08 1.38
N GLY A 67 -2.03 21.86 1.47
CA GLY A 67 -3.01 22.43 0.55
C GLY A 67 -4.46 22.15 0.94
N ASN A 68 -5.38 22.93 0.36
CA ASN A 68 -6.82 22.83 0.62
C ASN A 68 -7.58 21.97 -0.42
N PHE A 69 -6.86 21.36 -1.37
CA PHE A 69 -7.45 20.61 -2.49
C PHE A 69 -7.48 19.10 -2.24
N PHE A 70 -7.08 18.64 -1.05
CA PHE A 70 -7.17 17.25 -0.61
C PHE A 70 -7.43 17.18 0.89
N ASN A 71 -7.97 16.05 1.33
CA ASN A 71 -8.21 15.75 2.74
C ASN A 71 -7.17 14.74 3.22
N VAL A 72 -6.58 14.99 4.38
CA VAL A 72 -5.66 14.06 5.02
C VAL A 72 -6.45 13.16 5.96
N ALA A 73 -6.38 11.85 5.73
CA ALA A 73 -6.97 10.85 6.59
C ALA A 73 -5.83 9.99 7.19
N PRO A 74 -5.46 10.16 8.46
CA PRO A 74 -4.48 9.29 9.09
C PRO A 74 -5.07 7.89 9.24
N LEU A 75 -4.35 6.88 8.75
CA LEU A 75 -4.77 5.47 8.82
C LEU A 75 -4.11 4.77 10.00
N GLY A 76 -4.93 4.17 10.86
CA GLY A 76 -4.54 3.30 11.96
C GLY A 76 -4.41 1.84 11.53
N PHE A 77 -3.85 0.98 12.39
CA PHE A 77 -3.75 -0.46 12.08
C PHE A 77 -5.13 -1.11 11.92
N ASP A 78 -6.14 -0.59 12.61
CA ASP A 78 -7.52 -1.03 12.58
C ASP A 78 -8.24 -0.62 11.30
N ASP A 79 -7.73 0.32 10.51
CA ASP A 79 -8.29 0.61 9.18
C ASP A 79 -7.99 -0.47 8.13
N PHE A 80 -7.17 -1.46 8.49
CA PHE A 80 -6.74 -2.53 7.60
C PHE A 80 -7.39 -3.88 7.94
N TYR A 81 -7.39 -4.78 6.97
CA TYR A 81 -7.90 -6.14 7.10
C TYR A 81 -6.78 -7.16 6.94
N GLU A 82 -6.99 -8.37 7.44
CA GLU A 82 -6.08 -9.50 7.28
C GLU A 82 -6.52 -10.36 6.09
N PHE A 83 -5.93 -10.09 4.93
CA PHE A 83 -6.17 -10.89 3.74
C PHE A 83 -5.30 -12.15 3.73
N SER A 84 -5.92 -13.30 3.52
CA SER A 84 -5.21 -14.53 3.15
C SER A 84 -4.93 -14.52 1.64
N ASP A 85 -3.74 -14.96 1.23
CA ASP A 85 -3.47 -15.23 -0.18
C ASP A 85 -4.29 -16.45 -0.65
N LEU A 86 -5.18 -16.22 -1.61
CA LEU A 86 -6.04 -17.24 -2.21
C LEU A 86 -5.64 -17.57 -3.66
N SER A 87 -4.52 -16.99 -4.12
CA SER A 87 -4.02 -17.15 -5.47
C SER A 87 -3.51 -18.57 -5.72
N SER A 88 -3.76 -19.07 -6.93
CA SER A 88 -3.30 -20.39 -7.34
C SER A 88 -1.82 -20.32 -7.71
N GLN A 89 -0.97 -21.00 -6.95
CA GLN A 89 0.47 -21.13 -7.25
C GLN A 89 0.75 -22.14 -8.38
N ARG A 90 -0.28 -22.83 -8.89
CA ARG A 90 -0.13 -23.86 -9.91
C ARG A 90 0.14 -23.23 -11.28
N ARG A 91 1.39 -23.32 -11.75
CA ARG A 91 1.74 -23.01 -13.15
C ARG A 91 0.88 -23.86 -14.09
N ARG A 92 -0.03 -23.22 -14.84
CA ARG A 92 -0.84 -23.93 -15.85
C ARG A 92 0.07 -24.30 -17.02
N LYS A 93 0.15 -25.61 -17.33
CA LYS A 93 0.99 -26.15 -18.41
C LYS A 93 0.54 -25.74 -19.82
N SER A 94 -0.71 -25.28 -19.98
CA SER A 94 -1.34 -25.06 -21.30
C SER A 94 -1.29 -23.62 -21.82
N LYS A 95 -1.19 -22.61 -20.93
CA LYS A 95 -0.98 -21.20 -21.32
C LYS A 95 -0.27 -20.50 -20.15
N PRO A 96 0.96 -20.00 -20.33
CA PRO A 96 1.60 -19.19 -19.31
C PRO A 96 0.75 -17.94 -19.08
N PHE A 97 0.63 -17.52 -17.81
CA PHE A 97 -0.01 -16.24 -17.50
C PHE A 97 0.83 -15.12 -18.10
N THR A 98 0.17 -14.14 -18.71
CA THR A 98 0.81 -12.94 -19.25
C THR A 98 1.58 -12.22 -18.14
N ASN A 99 2.76 -11.66 -18.45
CA ASN A 99 3.51 -10.92 -17.44
C ASN A 99 2.67 -9.73 -16.97
N LEU A 100 2.71 -9.42 -15.67
CA LEU A 100 1.98 -8.28 -15.11
C LEU A 100 2.35 -6.97 -15.82
N ASN A 101 3.61 -6.81 -16.25
CA ASN A 101 4.10 -5.66 -16.99
C ASN A 101 3.41 -5.46 -18.36
N ASP A 102 2.87 -6.54 -18.94
CA ASP A 102 2.21 -6.48 -20.25
C ASP A 102 0.70 -6.22 -20.12
N ILE A 103 0.16 -6.14 -18.89
CA ILE A 103 -1.27 -5.92 -18.63
C ILE A 103 -1.54 -4.42 -18.52
N CYS A 104 -2.42 -3.89 -19.38
CA CYS A 104 -2.83 -2.49 -19.35
C CYS A 104 -4.16 -2.28 -18.62
N VAL A 105 -5.03 -3.30 -18.62
CA VAL A 105 -6.35 -3.21 -17.98
C VAL A 105 -6.63 -4.48 -17.21
N VAL A 106 -7.15 -4.34 -15.99
CA VAL A 106 -7.71 -5.42 -15.19
C VAL A 106 -9.12 -5.04 -14.78
N GLU A 107 -10.06 -5.96 -14.90
CA GLU A 107 -11.44 -5.80 -14.46
C GLU A 107 -11.88 -6.97 -13.57
N PHE A 108 -12.55 -6.62 -12.48
CA PHE A 108 -13.22 -7.54 -11.57
C PHE A 108 -14.72 -7.29 -11.63
N GLN A 109 -15.51 -8.34 -11.75
CA GLN A 109 -16.96 -8.25 -11.86
C GLN A 109 -17.62 -8.87 -10.63
N LYS A 110 -18.61 -8.19 -10.06
CA LYS A 110 -19.36 -8.68 -8.90
C LYS A 110 -20.03 -10.01 -9.24
N GLY A 111 -19.82 -11.02 -8.39
CA GLY A 111 -20.32 -12.38 -8.60
C GLY A 111 -19.46 -13.26 -9.51
N SER A 112 -18.42 -12.72 -10.16
CA SER A 112 -17.45 -13.52 -10.90
C SER A 112 -16.22 -13.83 -10.04
N ARG A 113 -15.73 -15.07 -10.14
CA ARG A 113 -14.48 -15.52 -9.51
C ARG A 113 -13.26 -15.32 -10.42
N LYS A 114 -13.48 -14.79 -11.63
CA LYS A 114 -12.44 -14.58 -12.63
C LYS A 114 -11.99 -13.13 -12.61
N MET A 115 -10.70 -12.95 -12.83
CA MET A 115 -10.13 -11.67 -13.20
C MET A 115 -10.19 -11.56 -14.73
N TYR A 116 -10.55 -10.41 -15.26
CA TYR A 116 -10.53 -10.14 -16.69
C TYR A 116 -9.38 -9.17 -16.97
N PHE A 117 -8.57 -9.40 -18.00
CA PHE A 117 -7.42 -8.54 -18.27
C PHE A 117 -7.20 -8.30 -19.77
N ALA A 118 -6.59 -7.18 -20.14
CA ALA A 118 -6.16 -6.91 -21.51
C ALA A 118 -4.73 -6.37 -21.53
N THR A 119 -4.01 -6.70 -22.60
CA THR A 119 -2.62 -6.26 -22.84
C THR A 119 -2.52 -5.02 -23.73
N SER A 120 -3.66 -4.50 -24.16
CA SER A 120 -3.79 -3.30 -24.98
C SER A 120 -5.16 -2.69 -24.71
N TYR A 121 -5.26 -1.36 -24.74
CA TYR A 121 -6.51 -0.65 -24.46
C TYR A 121 -7.63 -0.93 -25.47
N ASP A 122 -7.26 -1.35 -26.69
CA ASP A 122 -8.20 -1.59 -27.79
C ASP A 122 -8.64 -3.07 -27.90
N ARG A 123 -8.09 -3.95 -27.06
CA ARG A 123 -8.41 -5.39 -27.08
C ARG A 123 -9.52 -5.73 -26.09
N GLU A 124 -10.26 -6.79 -26.42
CA GLU A 124 -11.21 -7.41 -25.50
C GLU A 124 -10.50 -8.01 -24.28
N LEU A 125 -11.21 -8.03 -23.15
CA LEU A 125 -10.69 -8.56 -21.90
C LEU A 125 -10.70 -10.10 -21.93
N GLU A 126 -9.53 -10.70 -21.71
CA GLU A 126 -9.39 -12.14 -21.56
C GLU A 126 -9.71 -12.58 -20.12
N PRO A 127 -10.55 -13.62 -19.92
CA PRO A 127 -10.82 -14.15 -18.60
C PRO A 127 -9.64 -14.98 -18.08
N PHE A 128 -9.29 -14.77 -16.82
CA PHE A 128 -8.27 -15.51 -16.09
C PHE A 128 -8.79 -16.00 -14.74
N ASP A 129 -8.55 -17.28 -14.48
CA ASP A 129 -8.90 -17.92 -13.22
C ASP A 129 -7.65 -18.06 -12.37
N PHE A 130 -7.51 -17.15 -11.40
CA PHE A 130 -6.35 -17.01 -10.54
C PHE A 130 -6.56 -17.60 -9.14
N LEU A 131 -7.79 -18.03 -8.81
CA LEU A 131 -8.11 -18.54 -7.48
C LEU A 131 -7.85 -20.04 -7.39
N THR A 132 -7.56 -20.55 -6.20
CA THR A 132 -7.54 -22.00 -5.98
C THR A 132 -8.96 -22.59 -6.03
N SER A 133 -9.07 -23.85 -6.46
CA SER A 133 -10.33 -24.48 -6.90
C SER A 133 -11.36 -24.79 -5.79
N ARG A 134 -11.03 -24.51 -4.53
CA ARG A 134 -11.87 -24.78 -3.35
C ARG A 134 -11.70 -23.69 -2.30
N VAL A 135 -12.09 -22.47 -2.64
CA VAL A 135 -11.97 -21.32 -1.72
C VAL A 135 -13.32 -20.65 -1.55
N ASP A 136 -13.78 -20.61 -0.32
CA ASP A 136 -14.86 -19.73 0.08
C ASP A 136 -14.29 -18.32 0.24
N ILE A 137 -14.87 -17.37 -0.49
CA ILE A 137 -14.49 -15.95 -0.37
C ILE A 137 -15.26 -15.42 0.83
N VAL A 138 -14.58 -15.39 1.98
CA VAL A 138 -15.11 -14.85 3.24
C VAL A 138 -14.51 -13.46 3.45
N ASP A 139 -15.27 -12.57 4.06
CA ASP A 139 -14.77 -11.26 4.45
C ASP A 139 -13.56 -11.42 5.38
N PRO A 140 -12.42 -10.78 5.05
CA PRO A 140 -11.23 -10.86 5.90
C PRO A 140 -11.53 -10.21 7.25
N PRO A 141 -11.01 -10.75 8.36
CA PRO A 141 -11.17 -10.10 9.65
C PRO A 141 -10.44 -8.75 9.65
N ARG A 142 -11.03 -7.77 10.34
CA ARG A 142 -10.38 -6.48 10.57
C ARG A 142 -9.19 -6.69 11.49
N LYS A 143 -8.08 -5.98 11.25
CA LYS A 143 -6.93 -6.03 12.16
C LYS A 143 -7.31 -5.44 13.51
N THR A 144 -7.04 -6.18 14.57
CA THR A 144 -7.34 -5.78 15.95
C THR A 144 -6.11 -5.35 16.74
N THR A 145 -4.92 -5.67 16.24
CA THR A 145 -3.67 -5.36 16.92
C THR A 145 -2.63 -4.80 15.96
N SER A 146 -1.85 -3.84 16.44
CA SER A 146 -0.66 -3.38 15.73
C SER A 146 0.41 -4.48 15.67
N ARG A 147 1.11 -4.57 14.55
CA ARG A 147 2.25 -5.48 14.34
C ARG A 147 3.37 -5.26 15.37
N GLY A 148 3.53 -4.01 15.82
CA GLY A 148 4.64 -3.58 16.67
C GLY A 148 5.96 -3.44 15.91
N LEU A 149 6.95 -2.95 16.66
CA LEU A 149 8.34 -2.74 16.22
C LEU A 149 9.26 -3.75 16.92
N LYS A 150 10.42 -3.99 16.32
CA LYS A 150 11.43 -4.81 16.99
C LYS A 150 12.02 -4.08 18.23
N PRO A 151 12.61 -4.80 19.20
CA PRO A 151 13.11 -4.22 20.45
C PRO A 151 14.23 -3.17 20.31
N GLU A 152 14.91 -3.11 19.16
CA GLU A 152 15.97 -2.16 18.81
C GLU A 152 15.50 -0.71 18.91
N LYS A 153 14.18 -0.48 18.79
CA LYS A 153 13.50 0.78 19.12
C LYS A 153 13.95 1.36 20.47
N ASN A 154 14.27 0.53 21.46
CA ASN A 154 14.75 0.99 22.77
C ASN A 154 16.05 1.80 22.68
N GLY A 155 16.86 1.58 21.63
CA GLY A 155 18.01 2.42 21.30
C GLY A 155 17.63 3.85 20.95
N ILE A 156 16.54 4.07 20.22
CA ILE A 156 16.01 5.40 19.89
C ILE A 156 15.53 6.09 21.17
N VAL A 157 14.77 5.36 22.00
CA VAL A 157 14.22 5.87 23.27
C VAL A 157 15.31 6.30 24.23
N THR A 158 16.44 5.59 24.27
CA THR A 158 17.56 5.90 25.16
C THR A 158 18.45 7.02 24.61
N LYS A 159 18.76 6.99 23.31
CA LYS A 159 19.75 7.89 22.71
C LYS A 159 19.17 9.19 22.17
N LEU A 160 17.94 9.21 21.66
CA LEU A 160 17.42 10.34 20.88
C LEU A 160 16.27 11.07 21.58
N LEU A 161 15.56 10.40 22.48
CA LEU A 161 14.35 10.93 23.10
C LEU A 161 14.61 12.21 23.92
N HIS A 162 15.81 12.38 24.48
CA HIS A 162 16.17 13.58 25.24
C HIS A 162 16.41 14.81 24.36
N LEU A 163 16.70 14.62 23.07
CA LEU A 163 16.88 15.70 22.08
C LEU A 163 15.54 16.20 21.52
N MET A 164 14.44 15.47 21.77
CA MET A 164 13.10 15.81 21.32
C MET A 164 12.35 16.65 22.37
N PRO A 165 11.44 17.56 21.95
CA PRO A 165 10.51 18.22 22.86
C PRO A 165 9.68 17.20 23.66
N VAL A 166 9.34 17.52 24.91
CA VAL A 166 8.76 16.58 25.88
C VAL A 166 7.42 16.03 25.42
N GLU A 167 6.62 16.87 24.77
CA GLU A 167 5.30 16.60 24.21
C GLU A 167 5.30 15.48 23.15
N HIS A 168 6.41 15.27 22.44
CA HIS A 168 6.53 14.26 21.37
C HIS A 168 7.11 12.92 21.86
N ARG A 169 7.56 12.87 23.12
CA ARG A 169 8.24 11.69 23.69
C ARG A 169 7.27 10.55 23.99
N SER A 170 6.00 10.85 24.28
CA SER A 170 4.96 9.84 24.58
C SER A 170 4.76 8.89 23.41
N PHE A 171 4.66 9.42 22.19
CA PHE A 171 4.55 8.65 20.95
C PHE A 171 5.59 7.52 20.90
N TRP A 172 6.87 7.86 21.04
CA TRP A 172 7.95 6.89 21.00
C TRP A 172 7.95 5.92 22.18
N LYS A 173 7.44 6.29 23.35
CA LYS A 173 7.32 5.35 24.48
C LYS A 173 6.21 4.33 24.24
N GLU A 174 5.09 4.77 23.68
CA GLU A 174 3.85 4.00 23.55
C GLU A 174 3.81 3.07 22.34
N LEU A 175 4.70 3.24 21.35
CA LEU A 175 4.72 2.33 20.19
C LEU A 175 4.92 0.86 20.64
N PRO A 176 4.05 -0.07 20.19
CA PRO A 176 4.10 -1.45 20.63
C PRO A 176 5.38 -2.14 20.17
N VAL A 177 5.95 -3.00 21.02
CA VAL A 177 7.16 -3.77 20.73
C VAL A 177 6.78 -5.25 20.58
N SER A 178 7.29 -5.89 19.54
CA SER A 178 7.06 -7.31 19.24
C SER A 178 8.34 -7.95 18.73
N LYS A 179 8.78 -9.04 19.38
CA LYS A 179 9.91 -9.87 18.90
C LYS A 179 9.60 -10.57 17.58
N LYS A 180 8.32 -10.71 17.23
CA LYS A 180 7.85 -11.31 15.98
C LYS A 180 7.65 -10.29 14.86
N ALA A 181 7.93 -9.01 15.10
CA ALA A 181 7.83 -7.98 14.08
C ALA A 181 8.87 -8.25 12.97
N LYS A 182 8.39 -8.68 11.80
CA LYS A 182 9.21 -8.75 10.58
C LYS A 182 9.49 -7.31 10.12
N ASP A 183 10.72 -7.00 9.73
CA ASP A 183 10.98 -5.75 9.02
C ASP A 183 10.36 -5.82 7.62
N LEU A 184 9.74 -4.73 7.18
CA LEU A 184 9.12 -4.70 5.85
C LEU A 184 10.02 -4.05 4.80
N LEU A 185 11.07 -3.36 5.24
CA LEU A 185 12.11 -2.85 4.36
C LEU A 185 13.15 -3.96 4.20
N GLN A 186 13.42 -4.36 2.97
CA GLN A 186 14.57 -5.20 2.63
C GLN A 186 15.73 -4.28 2.26
N GLU A 187 16.98 -4.69 2.48
CA GLU A 187 18.17 -3.85 2.21
C GLU A 187 18.22 -3.39 0.74
N ASP A 188 17.69 -4.18 -0.18
CA ASP A 188 17.59 -3.89 -1.62
C ASP A 188 16.64 -2.70 -1.95
N ASP A 189 15.74 -2.31 -1.03
CA ASP A 189 14.77 -1.22 -1.25
C ASP A 189 15.44 0.17 -1.24
N PHE A 190 16.66 0.29 -0.70
CA PHE A 190 17.38 1.57 -0.57
C PHE A 190 18.31 1.86 -1.76
N GLU A 191 18.81 0.86 -2.48
CA GLU A 191 19.70 1.07 -3.63
C GLU A 191 18.97 1.66 -4.86
N THR A 192 17.64 1.58 -4.90
CA THR A 192 16.83 2.11 -6.02
C THR A 192 16.28 3.51 -5.77
N ALA A 193 16.31 4.00 -4.53
CA ALA A 193 15.96 5.37 -4.20
C ALA A 193 17.23 6.22 -4.28
N GLY A 194 17.62 6.61 -5.50
CA GLY A 194 18.83 7.40 -5.78
C GLY A 194 18.86 8.75 -5.05
N PHE A 195 19.24 8.71 -3.78
CA PHE A 195 19.79 9.86 -3.05
C PHE A 195 21.28 9.89 -3.36
N ASP A 196 21.61 10.40 -4.55
CA ASP A 196 22.94 10.93 -4.78
C ASP A 196 23.07 12.22 -3.95
N GLU A 197 24.16 12.32 -3.19
CA GLU A 197 24.54 13.44 -2.33
C GLU A 197 24.59 14.80 -3.05
#